data_AF-A0A961T6I1-F1
#
_entry.id   AF-A0A961T6I1-F1
#
_cell.length_a   1.000
_cell.length_b   1.000
_cell.length_c   1.000
_cell.angle_alpha   90.00
_cell.angle_beta   90.00
_cell.angle_gamma   90.00
#
_symmetry.space_group_name_H-M   'P 1'
#
loop_
_entity.id
_entity.type
_entity.pdbx_description
1 polymer ?
#
loop_
_entity_poly.entity_id
_entity_poly.type
_entity_poly.pdbx_seq_one_letter_code
_entity_poly.pdbx_strand_id
1 'polypeptide(L)'
;STIPLALLTEGLPQDVRKRFCITHFFNPVRYMRLLELVQGPETSDEVIARVGDYCDRLLGKGLVHCADTPGFLGNRVGVFAMQAAIHEAVALGLPIEDADAIFGRPLGIPKTGAFALYDLIGLDLMADVVRSLRSILPDSDP
;
A
#
# COMPACT_ATOMS: atom_id res chain seq x y z
N SER A 1 1.14 -0.14 7.50
CA SER A 1 1.12 0.29 6.09
C SER A 1 0.03 1.32 5.75
N THR A 2 -0.59 1.94 6.75
CA THR A 2 -1.71 2.90 6.55
C THR A 2 -1.58 4.17 7.37
N ILE A 3 -0.66 4.21 8.35
CA ILE A 3 -0.44 5.38 9.20
C ILE A 3 0.43 6.39 8.44
N PRO A 4 -0.02 7.64 8.26
CA PRO A 4 0.78 8.69 7.62
C PRO A 4 2.03 9.03 8.42
N LEU A 5 3.11 9.37 7.71
CA LEU A 5 4.36 9.86 8.29
C LEU A 5 4.13 11.08 9.17
N ALA A 6 3.30 12.02 8.72
CA ALA A 6 2.96 13.23 9.47
C ALA A 6 2.50 12.91 10.90
N LEU A 7 1.63 11.90 11.06
CA LEU A 7 1.13 11.46 12.37
C LEU A 7 2.23 10.83 13.22
N LEU A 8 3.12 10.04 12.60
CA LEU A 8 4.25 9.41 13.31
C LEU A 8 5.31 10.41 13.77
N THR A 9 5.40 11.55 13.10
CA THR A 9 6.34 12.62 13.42
C THR A 9 5.79 13.71 14.34
N GLU A 10 4.51 13.60 14.72
CA GLU A 10 3.86 14.57 15.60
C GLU A 10 4.55 14.62 16.97
N GLY A 11 4.90 15.83 17.43
CA GLY A 11 5.59 16.04 18.70
C GLY A 11 7.08 15.67 18.71
N LEU A 12 7.65 15.17 17.61
CA LEU A 12 9.09 14.87 17.54
C LEU A 12 9.94 16.15 17.36
N PRO A 13 11.17 16.19 17.91
CA PRO A 13 12.12 17.27 17.66
C PRO A 13 12.44 17.46 16.18
N GLN A 14 12.68 18.70 15.76
CA GLN A 14 12.89 19.04 14.35
C GLN A 14 14.08 18.27 13.72
N ASP A 15 15.16 18.05 14.46
CA ASP A 15 16.31 17.29 13.98
C ASP A 15 16.00 15.80 13.74
N VAL A 16 15.03 15.25 14.47
CA VAL A 16 14.52 13.89 14.28
C VAL A 16 13.62 13.85 13.05
N ARG A 17 12.69 14.80 12.92
CA ARG A 17 11.77 14.88 11.76
C ARG A 17 12.53 14.97 10.44
N LYS A 18 13.64 15.73 10.40
CA LYS A 18 14.54 15.81 9.24
C LYS A 18 15.18 14.49 8.84
N ARG A 19 15.30 13.53 9.76
CA ARG A 19 15.91 12.22 9.55
C ARG A 19 14.90 11.08 9.52
N PHE A 20 13.61 11.39 9.54
CA PHE A 20 12.54 10.41 9.56
C PHE A 20 12.01 10.15 8.14
N CYS A 21 11.92 8.89 7.73
CA CYS A 21 11.26 8.45 6.49
C CYS A 21 10.60 7.09 6.72
N ILE A 22 9.68 6.69 5.84
CA ILE A 22 9.07 5.36 5.90
C ILE A 22 9.57 4.52 4.74
N THR A 23 9.99 3.28 5.04
CA THR A 23 10.20 2.22 4.05
C THR A 23 9.07 1.21 4.18
N HIS A 24 8.25 1.08 3.14
CA HIS A 24 7.14 0.15 3.11
C HIS A 24 7.47 -1.03 2.19
N PHE A 25 7.65 -2.18 2.83
CA PHE A 25 7.95 -3.46 2.19
C PHE A 25 6.66 -4.26 1.96
N PHE A 26 6.65 -5.05 0.88
CA PHE A 26 5.54 -5.94 0.55
C PHE A 26 5.90 -7.39 0.89
N ASN A 27 4.96 -8.11 1.51
CA ASN A 27 5.14 -9.52 1.86
C ASN A 27 4.83 -10.42 0.63
N PRO A 28 5.58 -11.52 0.40
CA PRO A 28 6.85 -11.93 1.00
C PRO A 28 8.02 -11.01 0.71
N VAL A 29 8.63 -10.44 1.77
CA VAL A 29 9.67 -9.39 1.63
C VAL A 29 10.84 -9.84 0.78
N ARG A 30 11.27 -11.10 0.86
CA ARG A 30 12.41 -11.57 0.05
C ARG A 30 12.13 -11.60 -1.46
N TYR A 31 10.88 -11.84 -1.84
CA TYR A 31 10.49 -12.10 -3.23
C TYR A 31 9.90 -10.87 -3.90
N MET A 32 9.19 -10.03 -3.14
CA MET A 32 8.62 -8.78 -3.65
C MET A 32 9.73 -7.75 -3.86
N ARG A 33 9.89 -7.30 -5.10
CA ARG A 33 10.89 -6.27 -5.44
C ARG A 33 10.45 -4.87 -5.03
N LEU A 34 9.15 -4.58 -5.07
CA LEU A 34 8.62 -3.26 -4.79
C LEU A 34 8.93 -2.82 -3.34
N LEU A 35 9.43 -1.60 -3.21
CA LEU A 35 9.52 -0.87 -1.95
C LEU A 35 9.03 0.55 -2.18
N GLU A 36 8.11 1.00 -1.33
CA GLU A 36 7.70 2.40 -1.30
C GLU A 36 8.55 3.16 -0.29
N LEU A 37 9.18 4.23 -0.74
CA LEU A 37 9.97 5.13 0.09
C LEU A 37 9.21 6.45 0.22
N VAL A 38 8.73 6.73 1.44
CA VAL A 38 7.89 7.89 1.73
C VAL A 38 8.73 9.00 2.34
N GLN A 39 8.67 10.16 1.71
CA GLN A 39 9.33 11.38 2.16
C GLN A 39 8.31 12.31 2.82
N GLY A 40 8.58 12.72 4.05
CA GLY A 40 7.80 13.74 4.74
C GLY A 40 8.22 15.15 4.33
N PRO A 41 7.41 16.18 4.65
CA PRO A 41 7.68 17.56 4.27
C PRO A 41 8.96 18.12 4.89
N GLU A 42 9.39 17.60 6.04
CA GLU A 42 10.62 18.01 6.71
C GLU A 42 11.79 17.05 6.47
N THR A 43 11.54 15.88 5.89
CA THR A 43 12.55 14.85 5.66
C THR A 43 13.59 15.34 4.66
N SER A 44 14.87 15.26 4.99
CA SER A 44 15.94 15.72 4.11
C SER A 44 16.15 14.80 2.91
N ASP A 45 16.46 15.40 1.76
CA ASP A 45 16.77 14.65 0.52
C ASP A 45 17.99 13.75 0.69
N GLU A 46 18.96 14.14 1.52
CA GLU A 46 20.14 13.32 1.83
C GLU A 46 19.74 11.99 2.50
N VAL A 47 18.76 12.02 3.41
CA VAL A 47 18.27 10.82 4.09
C VAL A 47 17.56 9.91 3.09
N ILE A 48 16.72 10.48 2.23
CA ILE A 48 16.02 9.73 1.18
C ILE A 48 17.01 9.10 0.19
N ALA A 49 18.01 9.85 -0.26
CA ALA A 49 19.05 9.34 -1.16
C ALA A 49 19.84 8.19 -0.52
N ARG A 50 20.24 8.34 0.75
CA ARG A 50 21.02 7.32 1.45
C ARG A 50 20.23 6.04 1.73
N VAL A 51 18.99 6.17 2.19
CA VAL A 51 18.11 5.03 2.44
C VAL A 51 17.71 4.35 1.13
N GLY A 52 17.44 5.14 0.09
CA GLY A 52 17.19 4.64 -1.26
C GLY A 52 18.34 3.81 -1.79
N ASP A 53 19.56 4.36 -1.85
CA ASP A 53 20.74 3.64 -2.35
C ASP A 53 20.97 2.31 -1.61
N TYR A 54 20.80 2.31 -0.29
CA TYR A 54 20.88 1.09 0.52
C TYR A 54 19.82 0.05 0.12
N CYS A 55 18.56 0.47 0.00
CA CYS A 55 17.46 -0.43 -0.34
C CYS A 55 17.57 -0.98 -1.77
N ASP A 56 17.99 -0.16 -2.73
CA ASP A 56 18.17 -0.61 -4.11
C ASP A 56 19.39 -1.53 -4.24
N ARG A 57 20.57 -1.07 -3.86
CA ARG A 57 21.82 -1.77 -4.16
C ARG A 57 22.11 -2.95 -3.24
N LEU A 58 21.83 -2.81 -1.95
CA LEU A 58 22.17 -3.83 -0.96
C LEU A 58 21.01 -4.78 -0.69
N LEU A 59 19.77 -4.30 -0.74
CA LEU A 59 18.59 -5.15 -0.57
C LEU A 59 17.96 -5.62 -1.89
N GLY A 60 18.36 -5.07 -3.04
CA GLY A 60 17.86 -5.44 -4.36
C GLY A 60 16.40 -5.00 -4.60
N LYS A 61 15.96 -3.91 -3.98
CA LYS A 61 14.58 -3.42 -4.08
C LYS A 61 14.39 -2.43 -5.23
N GLY A 62 13.28 -2.57 -5.94
CA GLY A 62 12.79 -1.55 -6.85
C GLY A 62 12.07 -0.46 -6.06
N LEU A 63 12.68 0.71 -6.00
CA LEU A 63 12.16 1.87 -5.27
C LEU A 63 11.07 2.59 -6.05
N VAL A 64 10.02 2.97 -5.34
CA VAL A 64 9.04 3.97 -5.77
C VAL A 64 9.00 5.06 -4.71
N HIS A 65 9.26 6.30 -5.11
CA HIS A 65 9.08 7.45 -4.24
C HIS A 65 7.59 7.78 -4.13
N CYS A 66 7.08 7.83 -2.91
CA CYS A 66 5.67 8.06 -2.64
C CYS A 66 5.49 9.30 -1.76
N ALA A 67 4.42 10.05 -2.01
CA ALA A 67 3.97 11.09 -1.11
C ALA A 67 3.37 10.48 0.16
N ASP A 68 3.35 11.26 1.24
CA ASP A 68 2.69 10.89 2.50
C ASP A 68 1.16 11.01 2.39
N THR A 69 0.55 10.10 1.65
CA THR A 69 -0.91 10.00 1.49
C THR A 69 -1.42 8.70 2.11
N PRO A 70 -2.69 8.67 2.58
CA PRO A 70 -3.34 7.45 3.08
C PRO A 70 -3.10 6.21 2.21
N GLY A 71 -2.47 5.18 2.77
CA GLY A 71 -2.18 3.93 2.06
C GLY A 71 -1.11 4.03 0.96
N PHE A 72 -0.36 5.13 0.92
CA PHE A 72 0.70 5.40 -0.06
C PHE A 72 0.19 5.20 -1.49
N LEU A 73 0.87 4.38 -2.31
CA LEU A 73 0.44 4.09 -3.67
C LEU A 73 -0.23 2.72 -3.77
N GLY A 74 0.47 1.67 -3.35
CA GLY A 74 0.08 0.28 -3.52
C GLY A 74 -1.19 -0.07 -2.75
N ASN A 75 -1.27 0.28 -1.47
CA ASN A 75 -2.50 0.01 -0.71
C ASN A 75 -3.63 0.93 -1.16
N ARG A 76 -3.36 2.21 -1.47
CA ARG A 76 -4.39 3.15 -1.92
C ARG A 76 -5.11 2.69 -3.18
N VAL A 77 -4.35 2.26 -4.19
CA VAL A 77 -4.90 1.82 -5.49
C VAL A 77 -5.33 0.36 -5.43
N GLY A 78 -4.52 -0.51 -4.85
CA GLY A 78 -4.77 -1.96 -4.81
C GLY A 78 -5.99 -2.31 -3.96
N VAL A 79 -6.12 -1.73 -2.76
CA VAL A 79 -7.28 -1.99 -1.89
C VAL A 79 -8.56 -1.47 -2.53
N PHE A 80 -8.53 -0.28 -3.13
CA PHE A 80 -9.67 0.27 -3.87
C PHE A 80 -10.10 -0.65 -5.01
N ALA A 81 -9.17 -1.06 -5.88
CA ALA A 81 -9.47 -1.92 -7.02
C ALA A 81 -10.08 -3.27 -6.59
N MET A 82 -9.53 -3.89 -5.54
CA MET A 82 -10.09 -5.13 -4.98
C MET A 82 -11.49 -4.91 -4.39
N GLN A 83 -11.69 -3.83 -3.63
CA GLN A 83 -12.99 -3.52 -3.03
C GLN A 83 -14.06 -3.26 -4.09
N ALA A 84 -13.71 -2.51 -5.15
CA ALA A 84 -14.59 -2.27 -6.29
C ALA A 84 -14.94 -3.59 -6.99
N ALA A 85 -13.95 -4.45 -7.26
CA ALA A 85 -14.17 -5.75 -7.89
C ALA A 85 -15.10 -6.66 -7.07
N ILE A 86 -14.89 -6.73 -5.75
CA ILE A 86 -15.74 -7.50 -4.84
C ILE A 86 -17.16 -6.93 -4.80
N HIS A 87 -17.31 -5.61 -4.73
CA HIS A 87 -18.61 -4.95 -4.70
C HIS A 87 -19.41 -5.23 -5.98
N GLU A 88 -18.79 -5.05 -7.15
CA GLU A 88 -19.43 -5.28 -8.44
C GLU A 88 -19.78 -6.76 -8.65
N ALA A 89 -18.90 -7.68 -8.24
CA ALA A 89 -19.19 -9.11 -8.31
C ALA A 89 -20.43 -9.49 -7.51
N VAL A 90 -20.57 -8.94 -6.30
CA VAL A 90 -21.76 -9.14 -5.45
C VAL A 90 -23.00 -8.51 -6.07
N ALA A 91 -22.89 -7.28 -6.59
CA ALA A 91 -24.01 -6.56 -7.21
C ALA A 91 -24.55 -7.29 -8.46
N LEU A 92 -23.66 -7.89 -9.24
CA LEU A 92 -23.99 -8.66 -10.44
C LEU A 92 -24.38 -10.12 -10.14
N GLY A 93 -24.24 -10.58 -8.88
CA GLY A 93 -24.50 -11.96 -8.49
C GLY A 93 -23.55 -12.96 -9.15
N LEU A 94 -22.30 -12.54 -9.44
CA LEU A 94 -21.30 -13.40 -10.04
C LEU A 94 -20.83 -14.47 -9.04
N PRO A 95 -20.61 -15.72 -9.49
CA PRO A 95 -19.83 -16.69 -8.73
C PRO A 95 -18.44 -16.14 -8.42
N ILE A 96 -17.90 -16.50 -7.25
CA ILE A 96 -16.59 -16.02 -6.79
C ILE A 96 -15.48 -16.41 -7.77
N GLU A 97 -15.55 -17.63 -8.30
CA GLU A 97 -14.59 -18.18 -9.24
C GLU A 97 -14.57 -17.39 -10.55
N ASP A 98 -15.75 -16.96 -11.02
CA ASP A 98 -15.88 -16.15 -12.22
C ASP A 98 -15.37 -14.73 -11.99
N ALA A 99 -15.67 -14.15 -10.83
CA ALA A 99 -15.17 -12.84 -10.44
C ALA A 99 -13.63 -12.81 -10.36
N ASP A 100 -13.01 -13.83 -9.76
CA ASP A 100 -11.55 -13.94 -9.68
C ASP A 100 -10.91 -14.23 -11.04
N ALA A 101 -11.57 -15.01 -11.90
CA ALA A 101 -11.10 -15.25 -13.27
C ALA A 101 -11.10 -13.96 -14.11
N ILE A 102 -12.11 -13.11 -13.93
CA ILE A 102 -12.21 -11.79 -14.58
C ILE A 102 -11.19 -10.83 -13.98
N PHE A 103 -11.15 -10.69 -12.65
CA PHE A 103 -10.21 -9.83 -11.91
C PHE A 103 -8.84 -10.49 -11.72
N GLY A 104 -8.33 -11.17 -12.75
CA GLY A 104 -7.07 -11.89 -12.71
C GLY A 104 -6.22 -11.58 -13.94
N ARG A 105 -5.84 -12.63 -14.65
CA ARG A 105 -4.99 -12.53 -15.85
C ARG A 105 -5.48 -11.53 -16.91
N PRO A 106 -6.79 -11.40 -17.20
CA PRO A 106 -7.27 -10.44 -18.20
C PRO A 106 -6.87 -8.99 -17.89
N LEU A 107 -6.72 -8.64 -16.61
CA LEU A 107 -6.34 -7.31 -16.15
C LEU A 107 -4.83 -7.19 -15.82
N GLY A 108 -4.04 -8.23 -16.12
CA GLY A 108 -2.63 -8.29 -15.73
C GLY A 108 -2.39 -8.49 -14.23
N ILE A 109 -3.44 -8.81 -13.47
CA ILE A 109 -3.38 -9.11 -12.04
C ILE A 109 -2.98 -10.57 -11.85
N PRO A 110 -2.26 -10.94 -10.78
CA PRO A 110 -2.00 -12.33 -10.45
C PRO A 110 -3.26 -13.19 -10.48
N LYS A 111 -3.10 -14.48 -10.83
CA LYS A 111 -4.21 -15.45 -10.94
C LYS A 111 -5.04 -15.66 -9.67
N THR A 112 -4.60 -15.08 -8.56
CA THR A 112 -5.25 -15.15 -7.25
C THR A 112 -6.57 -14.37 -7.21
N GLY A 113 -6.84 -13.48 -8.17
CA GLY A 113 -8.11 -12.74 -8.19
C GLY A 113 -8.25 -11.73 -7.05
N ALA A 114 -9.47 -11.29 -6.79
CA ALA A 114 -9.80 -10.38 -5.69
C ALA A 114 -10.12 -11.16 -4.40
N PHE A 115 -11.01 -12.16 -4.49
CA PHE A 115 -11.50 -12.93 -3.34
C PHE A 115 -10.41 -13.85 -2.81
N ALA A 116 -9.77 -14.68 -3.66
CA ALA A 116 -8.71 -15.56 -3.15
C ALA A 116 -7.47 -14.79 -2.68
N LEU A 117 -7.25 -13.55 -3.15
CA LEU A 117 -6.22 -12.66 -2.61
C LEU A 117 -6.61 -12.14 -1.21
N TYR A 118 -7.88 -11.80 -0.98
CA TYR A 118 -8.39 -11.47 0.35
C TYR A 118 -8.19 -12.62 1.34
N ASP A 119 -8.50 -13.85 0.93
CA ASP A 119 -8.28 -15.04 1.75
C ASP A 119 -6.80 -15.28 2.05
N LEU A 120 -5.93 -15.05 1.06
CA LEU A 120 -4.48 -15.20 1.23
C LEU A 120 -3.90 -14.15 2.18
N ILE A 121 -4.42 -12.92 2.17
CA ILE A 121 -3.98 -11.85 3.07
C ILE A 121 -4.53 -12.08 4.49
N GLY A 122 -5.79 -12.48 4.60
CA GLY A 122 -6.54 -12.59 5.85
C GLY A 122 -7.70 -11.59 5.88
N LEU A 123 -8.91 -12.10 6.05
CA LEU A 123 -10.15 -11.29 6.03
C LEU A 123 -10.20 -10.29 7.19
N ASP A 124 -9.67 -10.65 8.34
CA ASP A 124 -9.51 -9.80 9.52
C ASP A 124 -8.56 -8.62 9.23
N LEU A 125 -7.39 -8.91 8.66
CA LEU A 125 -6.42 -7.89 8.27
C LEU A 125 -6.97 -6.96 7.20
N MET A 126 -7.69 -7.49 6.20
CA MET A 126 -8.32 -6.65 5.18
C MET A 126 -9.40 -5.75 5.78
N ALA A 127 -10.20 -6.25 6.72
CA ALA A 127 -11.18 -5.42 7.43
C ALA A 127 -10.52 -4.27 8.21
N ASP A 128 -9.39 -4.53 8.85
CA ASP A 128 -8.62 -3.50 9.57
C ASP A 128 -8.01 -2.47 8.61
N VAL A 129 -7.47 -2.91 7.48
CA VAL A 129 -6.91 -2.01 6.44
C VAL A 129 -8.00 -1.11 5.87
N VAL A 130 -9.15 -1.67 5.48
CA VAL A 130 -10.28 -0.89 4.94
C VAL A 130 -10.80 0.10 5.98
N ARG A 131 -10.94 -0.32 7.24
CA ARG A 131 -11.35 0.57 8.34
C ARG A 131 -10.36 1.70 8.56
N SER A 132 -9.06 1.38 8.57
CA SER A 132 -8.00 2.37 8.71
C SER A 132 -8.05 3.38 7.58
N LEU A 133 -8.13 2.94 6.32
CA LEU A 133 -8.23 3.83 5.16
C LEU A 133 -9.47 4.72 5.24
N ARG A 134 -10.64 4.15 5.55
CA ARG A 134 -11.88 4.92 5.69
C ARG A 134 -11.80 5.99 6.79
N SER A 135 -11.05 5.77 7.86
CA SER A 135 -10.90 6.75 8.95
C SER A 135 -10.01 7.96 8.60
N ILE A 136 -9.16 7.84 7.58
CA ILE A 136 -8.17 8.87 7.21
C ILE A 136 -8.42 9.46 5.81
N LEU A 137 -9.31 8.87 5.02
CA LEU A 137 -9.73 9.39 3.72
C LEU A 137 -10.86 10.43 3.89
N PRO A 138 -10.91 11.48 3.05
CA PRO A 138 -12.04 12.41 3.03
C PRO A 138 -13.36 11.72 2.70
N ASP A 139 -14.48 12.22 3.21
CA ASP A 139 -15.83 11.72 2.84
C ASP A 139 -16.15 11.91 1.34
N SER A 140 -15.47 12.85 0.68
CA SER A 140 -15.59 13.12 -0.76
C SER A 140 -14.59 12.32 -1.61
N ASP A 141 -13.85 11.40 -1.01
CA ASP A 141 -12.91 10.54 -1.73
C ASP A 141 -13.70 9.57 -2.63
N PRO A 142 -13.38 9.49 -3.93
CA PRO A 142 -14.15 8.74 -4.93
C PRO A 142 -14.06 7.21 -4.79
#